data_AF-A0A2V7HLD6-F1
#
_entry.id   AF-A0A2V7HLD6-F1
#
_cell.length_a   1.000
_cell.length_b   1.000
_cell.length_c   1.000
_cell.angle_alpha   90.00
_cell.angle_beta   90.00
_cell.angle_gamma   90.00
#
_symmetry.space_group_name_H-M   'P 1'
#
loop_
_entity.id
_entity.type
_entity.pdbx_description
1 polymer ?
#
loop_
_entity_poly.entity_id
_entity_poly.type
_entity_poly.pdbx_seq_one_letter_code
_entity_poly.pdbx_strand_id
1 'polypeptide(L)'
;MKAQRRVFILVAIVVLAAAPAAQAQLAVTSNDNKVMLDNGTVKIVQNPAPDTVTILDLAASPPRVVAEIAVPGSVVGPPLSVALTPDESLALV
;
A
#
# COMPACT_ATOMS: atom_id res chain seq x y z
N MET A 1 -7.87 46.63 2.83
CA MET A 1 -8.09 45.57 1.81
C MET A 1 -6.79 44.94 1.28
N LYS A 2 -5.83 45.70 0.71
CA LYS A 2 -4.58 45.13 0.15
C LYS A 2 -3.67 44.45 1.20
N ALA A 3 -3.55 45.01 2.40
CA ALA A 3 -2.75 44.44 3.49
C ALA A 3 -3.32 43.11 4.00
N GLN A 4 -4.64 43.02 4.21
CA GLN A 4 -5.30 41.78 4.59
C GLN A 4 -5.15 40.69 3.53
N ARG A 5 -5.24 41.04 2.24
CA ARG A 5 -4.98 40.07 1.15
C ARG A 5 -3.55 39.51 1.20
N ARG A 6 -2.54 40.31 1.54
CA ARG A 6 -1.14 39.85 1.69
C ARG A 6 -0.96 38.92 2.89
N VAL A 7 -1.60 39.24 4.02
CA VAL A 7 -1.57 38.39 5.22
C VAL A 7 -2.24 37.04 4.93
N PHE A 8 -3.41 37.03 4.29
CA PHE A 8 -4.08 35.80 3.89
C PHE A 8 -3.22 34.93 2.95
N ILE A 9 -2.53 35.54 1.98
CA ILE A 9 -1.61 34.82 1.08
C ILE A 9 -0.44 34.21 1.86
N LEU A 10 0.18 34.97 2.77
CA LEU A 10 1.28 34.47 3.59
C LEU A 10 0.85 33.31 4.49
N VAL A 11 -0.32 33.42 5.14
CA VAL A 11 -0.87 32.34 5.96
C VAL A 11 -1.14 31.10 5.11
N ALA A 12 -1.72 31.25 3.92
CA ALA A 12 -1.97 30.13 3.01
C ALA A 12 -0.67 29.43 2.58
N ILE A 13 0.39 30.18 2.30
CA ILE A 13 1.71 29.61 1.95
C ILE A 13 2.31 28.83 3.12
N VAL A 14 2.24 29.38 4.34
CA VAL A 14 2.76 28.71 5.54
C VAL A 14 1.98 27.42 5.82
N VAL A 15 0.65 27.43 5.67
CA VAL A 15 -0.19 26.23 5.85
C VAL A 15 0.14 25.16 4.80
N LEU A 16 0.36 25.54 3.53
CA LEU A 16 0.76 24.58 2.49
C LEU A 16 2.16 24.00 2.74
N ALA A 17 3.11 24.82 3.19
CA ALA A 17 4.48 24.38 3.46
C ALA A 17 4.59 23.48 4.71
N ALA A 18 3.65 23.60 5.65
CA ALA A 18 3.59 22.78 6.85
C ALA A 18 2.86 21.44 6.65
N ALA A 19 2.28 21.18 5.47
CA ALA A 19 1.67 19.88 5.19
C ALA A 19 2.75 18.78 5.20
N PRO A 20 2.54 17.66 5.91
CA PRO A 20 3.48 16.56 5.85
C PRO A 20 3.58 16.06 4.41
N ALA A 21 4.81 15.99 3.88
CA ALA A 21 5.05 15.32 2.62
C ALA A 21 4.69 13.84 2.83
N ALA A 22 3.64 13.37 2.15
CA ALA A 22 3.33 11.95 2.09
C ALA A 22 4.47 11.25 1.34
N GLN A 23 5.43 10.70 2.10
CA GLN A 23 6.55 9.89 1.60
C GLN A 23 6.18 8.40 1.56
N ALA A 24 4.89 8.07 1.71
CA ALA A 24 4.46 6.70 1.75
C ALA A 24 4.65 6.04 0.38
N GLN A 25 5.63 5.13 0.31
CA GLN A 25 6.03 4.39 -0.88
C GLN A 25 6.08 2.88 -0.60
N LEU A 26 5.55 2.40 0.52
CA LEU A 26 5.32 0.98 0.76
C LEU A 26 4.00 0.55 0.11
N ALA A 27 4.06 -0.59 -0.58
CA ALA A 27 2.89 -1.35 -0.93
C ALA A 27 2.87 -2.66 -0.15
N VAL A 28 1.68 -3.08 0.28
CA VAL A 28 1.48 -4.35 0.96
C VAL A 28 0.51 -5.18 0.14
N THR A 29 0.89 -6.41 -0.18
CA THR A 29 0.02 -7.36 -0.90
C THR A 29 -0.26 -8.57 -0.02
N SER A 30 -1.48 -9.11 -0.10
CA SER A 30 -1.84 -10.43 0.41
C SER A 30 -1.93 -11.37 -0.79
N ASN A 31 -1.13 -12.43 -0.78
CA ASN A 31 -0.95 -13.33 -1.91
C ASN A 31 -1.56 -14.70 -1.59
N ASP A 32 -2.53 -15.12 -2.42
CA ASP A 32 -3.16 -16.44 -2.34
C ASP A 32 -2.44 -17.40 -3.29
N ASN A 33 -1.75 -18.39 -2.74
CA ASN A 33 -1.00 -19.37 -3.53
C ASN A 33 -1.83 -20.60 -3.93
N LYS A 34 -3.11 -20.65 -3.52
CA LYS A 34 -4.01 -21.80 -3.76
C LYS A 34 -4.70 -21.73 -5.12
N VAL A 35 -4.74 -20.54 -5.74
CA VAL A 35 -5.47 -20.28 -6.98
C VAL A 35 -4.56 -19.53 -7.96
N MET A 36 -4.55 -19.97 -9.22
CA MET A 36 -3.84 -19.28 -10.30
C MET A 36 -4.76 -19.02 -11.49
N LEU A 37 -4.44 -17.98 -12.26
CA LEU A 37 -5.08 -17.72 -13.55
C LEU A 37 -4.21 -18.30 -14.66
N ASP A 38 -4.74 -19.27 -15.41
CA ASP A 38 -4.09 -19.84 -16.59
C ASP A 38 -4.91 -19.46 -17.83
N ASN A 39 -4.40 -18.51 -18.61
CA ASN A 39 -5.09 -17.95 -19.79
C ASN A 39 -6.56 -17.56 -19.51
N GLY A 40 -6.80 -16.82 -18.42
CA GLY A 40 -8.14 -16.39 -18.02
C GLY A 40 -8.99 -17.46 -17.33
N THR A 41 -8.49 -18.70 -17.23
CA THR A 41 -9.16 -19.80 -16.53
C THR A 41 -8.62 -19.93 -15.11
N VAL A 42 -9.50 -19.90 -14.11
CA VAL A 42 -9.14 -20.12 -12.71
C VAL A 42 -8.78 -21.60 -12.50
N LYS A 43 -7.60 -21.88 -11.96
CA LYS A 43 -7.14 -23.23 -11.58
C LYS A 43 -6.73 -23.30 -10.12
N ILE A 44 -7.05 -24.42 -9.47
CA ILE A 44 -6.59 -24.73 -8.12
C ILE A 44 -5.17 -25.32 -8.21
N VAL A 45 -4.24 -24.70 -7.49
CA VAL A 45 -2.86 -25.17 -7.39
C VAL A 45 -2.81 -26.38 -6.47
N GLN A 46 -2.27 -27.50 -6.94
CA GLN A 46 -2.08 -28.71 -6.13
C GLN A 46 -0.83 -28.55 -5.26
N ASN A 47 -0.94 -28.87 -3.97
CA ASN A 47 0.13 -28.70 -2.98
C ASN A 47 0.75 -27.28 -3.00
N PRO A 48 -0.07 -26.24 -2.78
CA PRO A 48 0.40 -24.86 -2.88
C PRO A 48 1.46 -24.55 -1.81
N ALA A 49 2.36 -23.61 -2.14
CA ALA A 49 3.19 -22.98 -1.12
C ALA A 49 2.31 -22.23 -0.10
N PRO A 50 2.81 -21.93 1.11
CA PRO A 50 2.11 -21.06 2.05
C PRO A 50 1.73 -19.74 1.39
N ASP A 51 0.55 -19.21 1.73
CA ASP A 51 0.17 -17.84 1.39
C ASP A 51 1.12 -16.84 2.05
N THR A 52 1.25 -15.66 1.46
CA THR A 52 2.20 -14.66 1.95
C THR A 52 1.63 -13.25 1.96
N VAL A 53 2.17 -12.43 2.85
CA VAL A 53 2.10 -10.99 2.76
C VAL A 53 3.45 -10.48 2.27
N THR A 54 3.46 -9.66 1.22
CA THR A 54 4.69 -9.03 0.71
C THR A 54 4.66 -7.54 0.98
N ILE A 55 5.76 -7.02 1.54
CA ILE A 55 6.01 -5.58 1.69
C ILE A 55 6.96 -5.17 0.58
N LEU A 56 6.53 -4.25 -0.28
CA LEU A 56 7.32 -3.71 -1.38
C LEU A 56 7.69 -2.26 -1.10
N ASP A 57 8.95 -1.93 -1.36
CA ASP A 57 9.45 -0.56 -1.39
C ASP A 57 9.36 -0.03 -2.84
N LEU A 58 8.40 0.87 -3.06
CA LEU A 58 8.16 1.58 -4.32
C LEU A 58 9.01 2.87 -4.44
N ALA A 59 9.74 3.27 -3.40
CA ALA A 59 10.72 4.35 -3.47
C ALA A 59 11.94 3.94 -4.30
N ALA A 60 12.29 2.65 -4.19
CA ALA A 60 13.35 2.05 -4.96
C ALA A 60 13.00 2.00 -6.46
N SER A 61 14.00 2.22 -7.32
CA SER A 61 13.90 2.03 -8.76
C SER A 61 15.01 1.09 -9.22
N PRO A 62 14.69 -0.18 -9.57
CA PRO A 62 13.35 -0.78 -9.58
C PRO A 62 12.77 -1.00 -8.17
N PRO A 63 11.43 -1.14 -8.03
CA PRO A 63 10.82 -1.54 -6.76
C PRO A 63 11.42 -2.85 -6.25
N ARG A 64 11.50 -3.00 -4.93
CA ARG A 64 12.11 -4.18 -4.30
C ARG A 64 11.24 -4.74 -3.18
N VAL A 65 11.39 -6.03 -2.90
CA VAL A 65 10.79 -6.67 -1.74
C VAL A 65 11.59 -6.28 -0.49
N VAL A 66 10.90 -5.75 0.51
CA VAL A 66 11.44 -5.45 1.84
C VAL A 66 11.32 -6.66 2.74
N ALA A 67 10.15 -7.31 2.70
CA ALA A 67 9.86 -8.50 3.49
C ALA A 67 8.78 -9.35 2.82
N GLU A 68 8.81 -10.64 3.12
CA GLU A 68 7.77 -11.59 2.75
C GLU A 68 7.50 -12.49 3.96
N ILE A 69 6.23 -12.59 4.36
CA ILE A 69 5.82 -13.23 5.62
C ILE A 69 4.74 -14.25 5.30
N ALA A 70 4.91 -15.49 5.75
CA ALA A 70 3.88 -16.52 5.58
C ALA A 70 2.69 -16.25 6.51
N VAL A 71 1.52 -15.96 5.93
CA VAL A 71 0.27 -15.65 6.64
C VAL A 71 -0.89 -16.17 5.78
N PRO A 72 -1.92 -16.82 6.36
CA PRO A 72 -3.09 -17.25 5.59
C PRO A 72 -3.76 -16.07 4.90
N GLY A 73 -4.02 -16.21 3.60
CA GLY A 73 -4.69 -15.18 2.81
C GLY A 73 -5.65 -15.83 1.80
N SER A 74 -6.64 -15.08 1.33
CA SER A 74 -7.42 -15.53 0.20
C SER A 74 -7.90 -14.41 -0.71
N VAL A 75 -7.88 -14.69 -2.01
CA VAL A 75 -8.59 -13.90 -3.03
C VAL A 75 -10.09 -14.18 -3.04
N VAL A 76 -10.53 -15.24 -2.35
CA VAL A 76 -11.94 -15.65 -2.19
C VAL A 76 -12.41 -15.22 -0.79
N GLY A 77 -12.97 -14.01 -0.68
CA GLY A 77 -13.42 -13.47 0.61
C GLY A 77 -13.99 -12.05 0.50
N PRO A 78 -14.33 -11.40 1.63
CA PRO A 78 -14.76 -10.00 1.67
C PRO A 78 -13.72 -9.07 1.00
N PRO A 79 -14.13 -7.89 0.51
CA PRO A 79 -13.37 -7.10 -0.46
C PRO A 79 -12.08 -6.43 0.06
N LEU A 80 -11.72 -6.59 1.34
CA LEU A 80 -10.50 -5.99 1.89
C LEU A 80 -9.67 -7.03 2.66
N SER A 81 -8.56 -7.45 2.05
CA SER A 81 -7.56 -8.33 2.67
C SER A 81 -6.37 -7.55 3.25
N VAL A 82 -6.18 -6.28 2.90
CA VAL A 82 -5.04 -5.47 3.35
C VAL A 82 -5.45 -4.00 3.53
N ALA A 83 -4.97 -3.35 4.58
CA ALA A 83 -4.98 -1.89 4.73
C ALA A 83 -3.65 -1.40 5.31
N LEU A 84 -3.13 -0.28 4.79
CA LEU A 84 -1.89 0.35 5.25
C LEU A 84 -2.21 1.77 5.76
N THR A 85 -1.70 2.13 6.93
CA THR A 85 -1.85 3.50 7.44
C THR A 85 -1.06 4.50 6.57
N PRO A 86 -1.49 5.77 6.46
CA PRO A 86 -0.79 6.76 5.64
C PRO A 86 0.66 7.04 6.07
N ASP A 87 1.01 6.74 7.32
CA ASP A 87 2.36 6.85 7.88
C ASP A 87 3.16 5.54 7.84
N GLU A 88 2.58 4.50 7.25
CA GLU A 88 3.17 3.17 7.03
C GLU A 88 3.57 2.39 8.29
N SER A 89 3.18 2.89 9.47
CA SER A 89 3.52 2.28 10.75
C SER A 89 2.73 0.99 11.03
N LEU A 90 1.58 0.81 10.37
CA LEU A 90 0.68 -0.32 10.58
C LEU A 90 0.08 -0.82 9.26
N ALA A 91 0.22 -2.13 9.04
CA ALA A 91 -0.55 -2.87 8.05
C ALA A 91 -1.54 -3.82 8.76
N LEU A 92 -2.81 -3.78 8.37
CA LEU A 92 -3.81 -4.78 8.69
C LEU A 92 -3.85 -5.78 7.54
N VAL A 93 -3.71 -7.07 7.86
CA VAL A 93 -3.64 -8.20 6.92
C VAL A 93 -4.40 -9.39 7.47
#